data_AF-W7YMQ2-F1
#
_entry.id   AF-W7YMQ2-F1
#
_cell.length_a   1.000
_cell.length_b   1.000
_cell.length_c   1.000
_cell.angle_alpha   90.00
_cell.angle_beta   90.00
_cell.angle_gamma   90.00
#
_symmetry.space_group_name_H-M   'P 1'
#
loop_
_entity.id
_entity.type
_entity.pdbx_description
1 polymer ?
#
loop_
_entity_poly.entity_id
_entity_poly.type
_entity_poly.pdbx_seq_one_letter_code
_entity_poly.pdbx_strand_id
1 'polypeptide(L)'
;MGVEVYDTQCGCKVFKRELAQVIFKEQFISKWLFDVELFFRIKRLYNADQMSKIAREIPLKAWVDKDDSKVKMTYFLKMWLDLYRINKLYNVRIKKSV
;
A
#
# COMPACT_ATOMS: atom_id res chain seq x y z
N MET A 1 10.88 -0.87 2.23
CA MET A 1 10.07 -0.16 1.22
C MET A 1 10.76 1.08 0.66
N GLY A 2 11.63 1.76 1.43
CA GLY A 2 12.48 2.84 0.90
C GLY A 2 11.71 4.11 0.52
N VAL A 3 10.53 4.31 1.11
CA VAL A 3 9.69 5.50 0.97
C VAL A 3 9.36 5.97 2.38
N GLU A 4 9.56 7.25 2.68
CA GLU A 4 9.17 7.87 3.95
C GLU A 4 7.66 8.14 3.94
N VAL A 5 6.88 7.17 4.41
CA VAL A 5 5.43 7.29 4.65
C VAL A 5 5.21 6.92 6.10
N TYR A 6 4.54 7.79 6.87
CA TYR A 6 4.32 7.56 8.28
C TYR A 6 3.24 6.50 8.50
N ASP A 7 2.11 6.57 7.77
CA ASP A 7 1.07 5.54 7.80
C ASP A 7 0.80 4.93 6.40
N THR A 8 1.27 3.69 6.20
CA THR A 8 1.03 2.93 4.96
C THR A 8 -0.32 2.23 4.93
N GLN A 9 -1.07 2.20 6.03
CA GLN A 9 -2.32 1.47 6.20
C GLN A 9 -3.48 2.38 6.62
N CYS A 10 -3.39 3.68 6.28
CA CYS A 10 -4.43 4.64 6.59
C CYS A 10 -5.77 4.29 5.90
N GLY A 11 -6.89 4.42 6.61
CA GLY A 11 -8.20 4.05 6.06
C GLY A 11 -8.74 4.99 4.97
N CYS A 12 -8.16 6.19 4.81
CA CYS A 12 -8.62 7.19 3.86
C CYS A 12 -7.48 7.61 2.92
N LYS A 13 -7.71 7.48 1.61
CA LYS A 13 -6.75 7.88 0.57
C LYS A 13 -7.51 8.49 -0.62
N VAL A 14 -6.95 9.56 -1.20
CA VAL A 14 -7.52 10.25 -2.37
C VAL A 14 -6.52 10.17 -3.52
N PHE A 15 -7.01 9.79 -4.70
CA PHE A 15 -6.18 9.61 -5.90
C PHE A 15 -6.68 10.46 -7.05
N LYS A 16 -5.76 10.90 -7.91
CA LYS A 16 -6.12 11.38 -9.25
C LYS A 16 -6.76 10.22 -10.02
N ARG A 17 -7.79 10.52 -10.81
CA ARG A 17 -8.55 9.51 -11.59
C ARG A 17 -7.66 8.63 -12.45
N GLU A 18 -6.72 9.23 -13.19
CA GLU A 18 -5.80 8.52 -14.08
C GLU A 18 -4.91 7.54 -13.31
N LEU A 19 -4.37 7.98 -12.17
CA LEU A 19 -3.57 7.12 -11.30
C LEU A 19 -4.40 5.95 -10.76
N ALA A 20 -5.62 6.23 -10.30
CA ALA A 20 -6.55 5.23 -9.78
C ALA A 20 -6.85 4.14 -10.82
N GLN A 21 -7.11 4.51 -12.08
CA GLN A 21 -7.37 3.56 -13.16
C GLN A 21 -6.21 2.58 -13.37
N VAL A 22 -4.97 3.01 -13.16
CA VAL A 22 -3.79 2.14 -13.30
C VAL A 22 -3.58 1.27 -12.07
N ILE A 23 -3.60 1.87 -10.86
CA ILE A 23 -3.21 1.15 -9.64
C ILE A 23 -4.30 0.19 -9.14
N PHE A 24 -5.55 0.35 -9.55
CA PHE A 24 -6.66 -0.56 -9.23
C PHE A 24 -7.00 -1.54 -10.37
N LYS A 25 -6.28 -1.49 -11.50
CA LYS A 25 -6.58 -2.32 -12.68
C LYS A 25 -6.49 -3.82 -12.39
N GLU A 26 -5.42 -4.22 -11.70
CA GLU A 26 -5.16 -5.62 -11.40
C GLU A 26 -5.75 -6.00 -10.04
N GLN A 27 -6.20 -7.25 -9.89
CA GLN A 27 -6.68 -7.74 -8.59
C GLN A 27 -5.56 -7.71 -7.54
N PHE A 28 -5.90 -7.30 -6.31
CA PHE A 28 -4.96 -7.33 -5.18
C PHE A 28 -4.72 -8.76 -4.68
N ILE A 29 -3.49 -9.02 -4.25
CA ILE A 29 -3.06 -10.31 -3.67
C ILE A 29 -3.77 -10.54 -2.33
N SER A 30 -3.89 -9.49 -1.53
CA SER A 30 -4.48 -9.55 -0.20
C SER A 30 -5.59 -8.53 -0.05
N LYS A 31 -6.69 -8.93 0.61
CA LYS A 31 -7.75 -8.01 1.01
C LYS A 31 -7.37 -7.12 2.19
N TRP A 32 -6.38 -7.54 3.00
CA TRP A 32 -5.98 -6.83 4.21
C TRP A 32 -4.75 -5.95 4.00
N LEU A 33 -3.84 -6.38 3.13
CA LEU A 33 -2.64 -5.63 2.78
C LEU A 33 -2.75 -4.95 1.41
N PHE A 34 -3.97 -4.68 0.96
CA PHE A 34 -4.18 -4.02 -0.33
C PHE A 34 -3.56 -2.61 -0.33
N ASP A 35 -3.61 -1.89 0.80
CA ASP A 35 -2.97 -0.58 0.95
C ASP A 35 -1.46 -0.65 0.75
N VAL A 36 -0.80 -1.63 1.38
CA VAL A 36 0.64 -1.88 1.24
C VAL A 36 0.98 -2.22 -0.21
N GLU A 37 0.18 -3.08 -0.83
CA GLU A 37 0.34 -3.42 -2.25
C GLU A 37 0.17 -2.19 -3.16
N LEU A 38 -0.74 -1.28 -2.83
CA LEU A 38 -0.96 -0.03 -3.56
C LEU A 38 0.31 0.82 -3.61
N PHE A 39 1.02 0.94 -2.50
CA PHE A 39 2.31 1.62 -2.44
C PHE A 39 3.35 0.95 -3.35
N PHE A 40 3.40 -0.38 -3.40
CA PHE A 40 4.29 -1.08 -4.34
C PHE A 40 3.92 -0.83 -5.81
N ARG A 41 2.62 -0.76 -6.14
CA ARG A 41 2.14 -0.44 -7.49
C ARG A 41 2.53 0.98 -7.89
N ILE A 42 2.31 1.97 -7.01
CA ILE A 42 2.70 3.35 -7.27
C ILE A 42 4.22 3.47 -7.39
N LYS A 43 4.99 2.84 -6.49
CA LYS A 43 6.46 2.81 -6.54
C LYS A 43 7.00 2.22 -7.85
N ARG A 44 6.27 1.30 -8.49
CA ARG A 44 6.66 0.75 -9.78
C ARG A 44 6.41 1.70 -10.94
N LEU A 45 5.41 2.58 -10.81
CA LEU A 45 5.11 3.63 -11.79
C LEU A 45 6.02 4.85 -11.60
N TYR A 46 6.35 5.16 -10.35
CA TYR A 46 7.14 6.31 -9.94
C TYR A 46 8.23 5.83 -8.99
N ASN A 47 9.50 6.05 -9.36
CA ASN A 47 10.66 5.70 -8.52
C ASN A 47 10.50 6.21 -7.08
N ALA A 48 11.19 5.59 -6.12
CA ALA A 48 11.09 5.93 -4.70
C ALA A 48 11.27 7.43 -4.42
N ASP A 49 12.22 8.07 -5.09
CA ASP A 49 12.51 9.51 -4.95
C ASP A 49 11.40 10.44 -5.44
N GLN A 50 10.50 9.94 -6.29
CA GLN A 50 9.37 10.71 -6.81
C GLN A 50 8.13 10.58 -5.94
N MET A 51 8.06 9.57 -5.06
CA MET A 51 6.90 9.34 -4.19
C MET A 51 6.60 10.54 -3.31
N SER A 52 7.63 11.18 -2.73
CA SER A 52 7.48 12.38 -1.89
C SER A 52 6.95 13.61 -2.65
N LYS A 53 7.07 13.62 -3.99
CA LYS A 53 6.58 14.71 -4.84
C LYS A 53 5.14 14.50 -5.29
N ILE A 54 4.69 13.24 -5.40
CA ILE A 54 3.37 12.89 -5.92
C ILE A 54 2.36 12.52 -4.82
N ALA A 55 2.84 12.19 -3.62
CA ALA A 55 2.02 11.83 -2.49
C ALA A 55 2.26 12.80 -1.33
N ARG A 56 1.19 13.12 -0.59
CA ARG A 56 1.23 13.94 0.62
C ARG A 56 0.37 13.28 1.68
N GLU A 57 0.90 13.20 2.90
CA GLU A 57 0.17 12.77 4.08
C GLU A 57 -0.43 14.01 4.78
N ILE A 58 -1.70 13.94 5.15
CA ILE A 58 -2.41 15.05 5.81
C ILE A 58 -2.93 14.51 7.15
N PRO A 59 -2.40 14.99 8.30
CA PRO A 59 -2.87 14.54 9.60
C PRO A 59 -4.29 15.04 9.86
N LEU A 60 -5.10 14.20 10.49
CA LEU A 60 -6.45 14.56 10.92
C LEU A 60 -6.38 15.36 12.23
N LYS A 61 -7.17 16.43 12.33
CA LYS A 61 -7.19 17.31 13.51
C LYS A 61 -7.85 16.67 14.73
N ALA A 62 -8.78 15.77 14.51
CA ALA A 62 -9.48 15.02 15.54
C ALA A 62 -9.78 13.62 14.99
N TRP A 63 -9.51 12.60 15.81
CA TRP A 63 -9.82 11.21 15.52
C TRP A 63 -10.72 10.70 16.63
N VAL A 64 -11.85 10.10 16.27
CA VAL A 64 -12.81 9.53 17.22
C VAL A 64 -12.80 8.03 16.99
N ASP A 65 -12.08 7.30 17.83
CA ASP A 65 -12.05 5.84 17.78
C ASP A 65 -13.37 5.24 18.28
N LYS A 66 -13.82 4.18 17.59
CA LYS A 66 -14.86 3.28 18.10
C LYS A 66 -14.20 1.92 18.32
N ASP A 67 -14.12 1.51 19.58
CA ASP A 67 -13.32 0.39 20.12
C ASP A 67 -13.75 -1.04 19.71
N ASP A 68 -14.43 -1.23 18.59
CA ASP A 68 -15.00 -2.53 18.25
C ASP A 68 -14.14 -3.30 17.22
N SER A 69 -13.00 -3.85 17.69
CA SER A 69 -12.09 -4.64 16.86
C SER A 69 -12.63 -6.05 16.61
N LYS A 70 -13.04 -6.32 15.36
CA LYS A 70 -13.59 -7.62 14.93
C LYS A 70 -12.55 -8.56 14.29
N VAL A 71 -11.26 -8.29 14.50
CA VAL A 71 -10.17 -8.97 13.78
C VAL A 71 -9.76 -10.27 14.45
N LYS A 72 -9.84 -11.38 13.71
CA LYS A 72 -9.43 -12.71 14.20
C LYS A 72 -7.90 -12.82 14.23
N MET A 73 -7.34 -13.34 15.33
CA MET A 73 -5.90 -13.49 15.49
C MET A 73 -5.24 -14.37 14.41
N THR A 74 -5.98 -15.35 13.87
CA THR A 74 -5.52 -16.20 12.76
C THR A 74 -5.20 -15.43 11.48
N TYR A 75 -5.75 -14.22 11.34
CA TYR A 75 -5.49 -13.36 10.19
C TYR A 75 -4.06 -12.77 10.20
N PHE A 76 -3.45 -12.61 11.37
CA PHE A 76 -2.07 -12.12 11.49
C PHE A 76 -1.08 -13.07 10.82
N LEU A 77 -1.24 -14.39 10.99
CA LEU A 77 -0.39 -15.40 10.33
C LEU A 77 -0.50 -15.33 8.80
N LYS A 78 -1.73 -15.16 8.28
CA LYS A 78 -1.97 -14.99 6.85
C LYS A 78 -1.35 -13.70 6.32
N MET A 79 -1.38 -12.64 7.13
CA MET A 79 -0.82 -11.32 6.78
C MET A 79 0.69 -11.41 6.51
N TRP A 80 1.45 -12.19 7.29
CA TRP A 80 2.87 -12.41 7.05
C TRP A 80 3.14 -13.08 5.68
N LEU A 81 2.36 -14.09 5.32
CA LEU A 81 2.47 -14.77 4.02
C LEU A 81 2.09 -13.84 2.85
N ASP A 82 1.02 -13.06 3.03
CA ASP A 82 0.57 -12.08 2.04
C ASP A 82 1.65 -10.99 1.82
N LEU A 83 2.27 -10.49 2.89
CA LEU A 83 3.36 -9.52 2.80
C LEU A 83 4.56 -10.08 2.04
N TYR A 84 4.95 -11.34 2.32
CA TYR A 84 6.02 -12.02 1.58
C TYR A 84 5.68 -12.14 0.08
N ARG A 85 4.45 -12.51 -0.26
CA ARG A 85 4.00 -12.61 -1.66
C ARG A 85 4.03 -11.26 -2.38
N ILE A 86 3.55 -10.20 -1.74
CA ILE A 86 3.61 -8.83 -2.26
C ILE A 86 5.07 -8.45 -2.51
N ASN A 87 5.94 -8.63 -1.50
CA ASN A 87 7.35 -8.31 -1.62
C ASN A 87 8.01 -9.04 -2.80
N LYS A 88 7.78 -10.36 -2.91
CA LYS A 88 8.32 -11.18 -4.00
C LYS A 88 7.83 -10.70 -5.37
N LEU A 89 6.54 -10.40 -5.53
CA LEU A 89 5.99 -9.99 -6.83
C LEU A 89 6.57 -8.65 -7.31
N TYR A 90 6.72 -7.69 -6.40
CA TYR A 90 7.10 -6.31 -6.76
C TYR A 90 8.61 -6.04 -6.65
N ASN A 91 9.37 -6.75 -5.82
CA ASN A 91 10.82 -6.58 -5.72
C ASN A 91 11.62 -7.47 -6.69
N VAL A 92 11.14 -8.67 -7.04
CA VAL A 92 11.87 -9.57 -7.97
C VAL A 92 11.85 -9.02 -9.41
N ARG A 93 10.84 -8.23 -9.76
CA ARG A 93 10.68 -7.68 -11.13
C ARG A 93 11.55 -6.45 -11.42
N ILE A 94 12.21 -5.86 -10.42
CA ILE A 94 13.17 -4.76 -10.62
C ILE A 94 14.47 -5.25 -11.30
N LYS A 95 14.76 -6.57 -11.29
CA LYS A 95 15.94 -7.15 -11.96
C LYS A 95 15.76 -7.46 -13.45
N LYS A 96 14.69 -6.99 -14.11
CA LYS A 96 14.45 -7.26 -15.54
C LYS A 96 14.11 -5.99 -16.32
N SER A 97 15.06 -5.06 -16.35
CA SER A 97 15.24 -4.14 -17.47
C SER A 97 16.76 -3.93 -17.64
N VAL A 98 17.20 -4.26 -18.86
CA VAL A 98 18.50 -4.09 -19.53
C VAL A 98 19.47 -3.12 -18.87
#